data_AF-A0A522RGJ8-F1
#
_entry.id   AF-A0A522RGJ8-F1
#
_cell.length_a   1.000
_cell.length_b   1.000
_cell.length_c   1.000
_cell.angle_alpha   90.00
_cell.angle_beta   90.00
_cell.angle_gamma   90.00
#
_symmetry.space_group_name_H-M   'P 1'
#
loop_
_entity.id
_entity.type
_entity.pdbx_description
1 polymer ?
#
loop_
_entity_poly.entity_id
_entity_poly.type
_entity_poly.pdbx_seq_one_letter_code
_entity_poly.pdbx_strand_id
1 'polypeptide(L)' 'ADSDEGSTRFLIEQLALAAAAAELRRMGAGRIADAFVETRLAGQWRSTYGMLDARHDARLIIDTLYPEGD' A
#
# COMPACT_ATOMS: atom_id res chain seq x y z
N ALA A 1 10.15 20.13 20.84
CA ALA A 1 8.99 19.58 20.09
C ALA A 1 9.21 18.12 19.67
N ASP A 2 10.26 17.46 20.18
CA ASP A 2 10.79 16.18 19.66
C ASP A 2 9.99 14.93 20.10
N SER A 3 8.88 15.12 20.82
CA SER A 3 8.09 14.01 21.39
C SER A 3 6.65 14.44 21.65
N ASP A 4 5.91 14.72 20.57
CA ASP A 4 4.44 14.68 20.64
C ASP A 4 3.98 13.22 20.68
N GLU A 5 3.70 12.70 21.87
CA GLU A 5 3.19 11.35 22.07
C GLU A 5 1.91 11.08 21.23
N GLY A 6 1.08 12.11 21.01
CA GLY A 6 -0.11 12.03 20.18
C GLY A 6 0.16 11.66 18.72
N SER A 7 1.37 11.93 18.22
CA SER A 7 1.79 11.60 16.86
C SER A 7 2.25 10.14 16.69
N THR A 8 2.43 9.39 17.78
CA THR A 8 3.04 8.04 17.75
C THR A 8 2.30 7.09 16.82
N ARG A 9 0.96 7.09 16.86
CA ARG A 9 0.16 6.20 15.99
C ARG A 9 0.34 6.54 14.52
N PHE A 10 0.39 7.83 14.20
CA PHE A 10 0.64 8.29 12.83
C PHE A 10 2.03 7.84 12.36
N LEU A 11 3.06 8.05 13.18
CA LEU A 11 4.43 7.63 12.86
C LEU A 11 4.53 6.11 12.62
N ILE A 12 3.95 5.30 13.52
CA ILE A 12 3.98 3.85 13.42
C ILE A 12 3.25 3.36 12.17
N GLU A 13 2.12 3.98 11.81
CA GLU A 13 1.40 3.65 10.59
C GLU A 13 2.24 3.97 9.34
N GLN A 14 2.83 5.16 9.26
CA GLN A 14 3.71 5.52 8.13
C GLN A 14 4.92 4.60 8.01
N LEU A 15 5.53 4.21 9.14
CA LEU A 15 6.64 3.26 9.17
C LEU A 15 6.22 1.88 8.63
N ALA A 16 5.08 1.37 9.08
CA ALA A 16 4.56 0.06 8.64
C ALA A 16 4.26 0.06 7.14
N LEU A 17 3.63 1.13 6.62
CA LEU A 17 3.32 1.28 5.20
C LEU A 17 4.60 1.38 4.35
N ALA A 18 5.59 2.16 4.79
CA ALA A 18 6.87 2.27 4.08
C ALA A 18 7.64 0.94 4.05
N ALA A 19 7.68 0.22 5.17
CA ALA A 19 8.32 -1.09 5.25
C ALA A 19 7.63 -2.12 4.35
N ALA A 20 6.29 -2.17 4.36
CA ALA A 20 5.54 -3.06 3.48
C ALA A 20 5.79 -2.77 1.99
N ALA A 21 5.85 -1.49 1.60
CA ALA A 21 6.18 -1.09 0.23
C ALA A 21 7.59 -1.55 -0.18
N ALA A 22 8.58 -1.39 0.71
CA ALA A 22 9.94 -1.85 0.48
C ALA A 22 10.01 -3.38 0.30
N GLU A 23 9.29 -4.12 1.15
CA GLU A 23 9.23 -5.59 1.06
C GLU A 23 8.55 -6.08 -0.22
N LEU A 24 7.44 -5.44 -0.64
CA LEU A 24 6.80 -5.77 -1.92
C LEU A 24 7.76 -5.58 -3.11
N ARG A 25 8.56 -4.52 -3.09
CA ARG A 25 9.61 -4.29 -4.11
C ARG A 25 10.70 -5.36 -4.04
N ARG A 26 11.16 -5.71 -2.84
CA ARG A 26 12.19 -6.74 -2.61
C ARG A 26 11.75 -8.12 -3.13
N MET A 27 10.48 -8.46 -2.99
CA MET A 27 9.90 -9.73 -3.48
C MET A 27 9.64 -9.75 -4.99
N GLY A 28 9.90 -8.65 -5.72
CA GLY A 28 9.66 -8.56 -7.16
C GLY A 28 8.20 -8.27 -7.53
N ALA A 29 7.34 -7.93 -6.56
CA ALA A 29 5.93 -7.61 -6.79
C ALA A 29 5.74 -6.16 -7.29
N GLY A 30 6.52 -5.74 -8.30
CA GLY A 30 6.66 -4.33 -8.71
C GLY A 30 5.34 -3.60 -8.96
N ARG A 31 4.44 -4.18 -9.76
CA ARG A 31 3.13 -3.57 -10.07
C ARG A 31 2.22 -3.43 -8.84
N ILE A 32 2.31 -4.37 -7.91
CA ILE A 32 1.56 -4.34 -6.64
C ILE A 32 2.18 -3.29 -5.71
N ALA A 33 3.51 -3.21 -5.65
CA ALA A 33 4.24 -2.19 -4.90
C ALA A 33 3.90 -0.77 -5.38
N ASP A 34 3.82 -0.54 -6.69
CA ASP A 34 3.49 0.77 -7.24
C ASP A 34 2.06 1.18 -6.87
N ALA A 35 1.08 0.29 -7.03
CA ALA A 35 -0.29 0.52 -6.58
C ALA A 35 -0.39 0.74 -5.05
N PHE A 36 0.40 0.00 -4.26
CA PHE A 36 0.44 0.15 -2.81
C PHE A 36 0.99 1.53 -2.41
N VAL A 37 2.14 1.93 -2.96
CA VAL A 37 2.77 3.24 -2.68
C VAL A 37 1.86 4.39 -3.06
N GLU A 38 1.31 4.39 -4.27
CA GLU A 38 0.45 5.49 -4.74
C GLU A 38 -0.81 5.64 -3.88
N THR A 39 -1.37 4.55 -3.37
CA THR A 39 -2.61 4.60 -2.59
C THR A 39 -2.41 4.80 -1.09
N ARG A 40 -1.31 4.30 -0.50
CA ARG A 40 -1.06 4.33 0.96
C ARG A 40 -0.12 5.44 1.40
N LEU A 41 0.78 5.91 0.53
CA LEU A 41 1.76 6.95 0.86
C LEU A 41 1.49 8.29 0.15
N ALA A 42 0.87 8.27 -1.04
CA ALA A 42 0.54 9.48 -1.80
C ALA A 42 -0.97 9.78 -1.88
N GLY A 43 -1.81 8.88 -1.37
CA GLY A 43 -3.27 8.98 -1.45
C GLY A 43 -3.87 10.00 -0.49
N GLN A 44 -5.07 10.49 -0.81
CA GLN A 44 -5.92 11.24 0.12
C GLN A 44 -6.49 10.34 1.21
N TRP A 45 -6.98 10.91 2.31
CA TRP A 45 -7.65 10.19 3.40
C TRP A 45 -8.84 9.36 2.91
N ARG A 46 -9.04 8.16 3.49
CA ARG A 46 -10.05 7.19 3.07
C ARG A 46 -10.60 6.42 4.26
N SER A 47 -11.87 6.04 4.18
CA SER A 47 -12.54 5.16 5.15
C SER A 47 -13.22 3.95 4.50
N THR A 48 -13.13 3.82 3.17
CA THR A 48 -13.68 2.70 2.39
C THR A 48 -12.64 2.13 1.43
N TYR A 49 -12.76 0.85 1.10
CA TYR A 49 -12.00 0.21 0.01
C TYR A 49 -12.54 0.63 -1.36
N GLY A 50 -11.84 0.21 -2.42
CA GLY A 50 -12.21 0.51 -3.82
C GLY A 50 -11.59 1.78 -4.39
N MET A 51 -10.78 2.50 -3.61
CA MET A 51 -10.13 3.75 -4.03
C MET A 51 -8.83 3.46 -4.81
N LEU A 52 -8.98 2.93 -6.02
CA LEU A 52 -7.90 2.62 -6.94
C LEU A 52 -8.12 3.35 -8.26
N ASP A 53 -7.12 4.10 -8.72
CA ASP A 53 -7.19 4.78 -10.02
C ASP A 53 -7.06 3.77 -11.17
N ALA A 54 -7.69 4.07 -12.31
CA ALA A 54 -7.72 3.18 -13.48
C ALA A 54 -6.33 2.88 -14.07
N ARG A 55 -5.29 3.66 -13.73
CA ARG A 55 -3.90 3.34 -14.08
C ARG A 55 -3.40 2.02 -13.47
N HIS A 56 -4.00 1.57 -12.37
CA HIS A 56 -3.66 0.30 -11.73
C HIS A 56 -4.68 -0.77 -12.13
N ASP A 57 -4.18 -1.80 -12.81
CA ASP A 57 -4.98 -2.94 -13.23
C ASP A 57 -5.38 -3.81 -12.03
N ALA A 58 -6.62 -3.63 -11.57
CA ALA A 58 -7.16 -4.37 -10.43
C ALA A 58 -7.25 -5.88 -10.69
N ARG A 59 -7.52 -6.30 -11.94
CA ARG A 59 -7.62 -7.73 -12.28
C ARG A 59 -6.27 -8.38 -12.15
N LEU A 60 -5.23 -7.76 -12.71
CA LEU A 60 -3.88 -8.28 -12.56
C LEU A 60 -3.43 -8.39 -11.10
N ILE A 61 -3.78 -7.41 -10.24
CA ILE A 61 -3.47 -7.50 -8.80
C ILE A 61 -4.15 -8.72 -8.18
N ILE A 62 -5.42 -8.97 -8.52
CA ILE A 62 -6.18 -10.13 -8.04
C ILE A 62 -5.56 -11.42 -8.56
N ASP A 63 -5.37 -11.56 -9.88
CA ASP A 63 -4.86 -12.79 -10.50
C ASP A 63 -3.45 -13.15 -10.01
N THR A 64 -2.63 -12.16 -9.68
CA THR A 64 -1.28 -12.38 -9.14
C THR A 64 -1.30 -12.90 -7.70
N LEU A 65 -2.21 -12.40 -6.87
CA LEU A 65 -2.27 -12.72 -5.44
C LEU A 65 -3.21 -13.89 -5.13
N TYR A 66 -4.19 -14.11 -5.99
CA TYR A 66 -5.27 -15.07 -5.87
C TYR A 66 -5.50 -15.74 -7.24
N PRO A 67 -4.52 -16.50 -7.73
CA PRO A 67 -4.69 -17.21 -8.99
C PRO A 67 -5.87 -18.18 -8.90
N GLU A 68 -6.64 -18.31 -9.98
CA GLU A 68 -7.60 -19.40 -10.11
C GLU A 68 -6.80 -20.72 -10.01
N GLY A 69 -7.16 -21.58 -9.06
CA GLY A 69 -6.57 -22.91 -8.95
C GLY A 69 -7.03 -23.79 -10.12
N ASP A 70 -6.22 -24.78 -10.49
CA ASP A 70 -6.68 -25.92 -11.29
C ASP A 70 -7.78 -26.71 -10.56
#